data_AF-A0A067PL18-F1
#
_entry.id   AF-A0A067PL18-F1
#
_cell.length_a   1.000
_cell.length_b   1.000
_cell.length_c   1.000
_cell.angle_alpha   90.00
_cell.angle_beta   90.00
_cell.angle_gamma   90.00
#
_symmetry.space_group_name_H-M   'P 1'
#
loop_
_entity.id
_entity.type
_entity.pdbx_description
1 polymer ?
#
loop_
_entity_poly.entity_id
_entity_poly.type
_entity_poly.pdbx_seq_one_letter_code
_entity_poly.pdbx_strand_id
1 'polypeptide(L)' 'GGRGVSEFNATKQKLSVAEEKVLVEFILESATRGFPMNQKSIVRYANEILEGKEGPGYTPVGHNW' A
#
# COMPACT_ATOMS: atom_id res chain seq x y z
N GLY A 1 27.83 -5.41 1.78
CA GLY A 1 27.47 -4.04 2.19
C GLY A 1 25.97 -3.88 2.09
N GLY A 2 25.26 -4.20 3.17
CA GLY A 2 23.80 -4.13 3.20
C GLY A 2 23.33 -2.73 3.53
N ARG A 3 23.10 -1.89 2.51
CA ARG A 3 22.15 -0.79 2.66
C ARG A 3 20.76 -1.44 2.62
N GLY A 4 20.06 -1.37 3.75
CA GLY A 4 18.85 -2.15 4.01
C GLY A 4 17.78 -1.89 2.96
N VAL A 5 17.12 -2.97 2.53
CA VAL A 5 15.95 -2.93 1.62
C VAL A 5 14.93 -1.88 2.06
N SER A 6 14.83 -1.62 3.36
CA SER A 6 13.99 -0.60 3.98
C SER A 6 14.30 0.84 3.52
N GLU A 7 15.57 1.19 3.35
CA GLU A 7 16.00 2.55 2.94
C GLU A 7 15.75 2.78 1.45
N PHE A 8 15.88 1.71 0.64
CA PHE A 8 15.56 1.74 -0.79
C PHE A 8 14.05 1.80 -1.04
N ASN A 9 13.25 1.04 -0.27
CA ASN A 9 11.79 1.10 -0.36
C ASN A 9 11.22 2.44 0.10
N ALA A 10 11.82 3.09 1.11
CA ALA A 10 11.41 4.41 1.57
C ALA A 10 11.45 5.48 0.46
N THR A 11 12.41 5.38 -0.49
CA THR A 11 12.49 6.29 -1.65
C THR A 11 11.48 5.99 -2.77
N LYS A 12 10.85 4.81 -2.74
CA LYS A 12 9.87 4.34 -3.73
C LYS A 12 8.46 4.22 -3.15
N GLN A 13 8.29 4.47 -1.86
CA GLN A 13 7.03 4.39 -1.15
C GLN A 13 6.10 5.52 -1.61
N LYS A 14 4.98 5.13 -2.23
CA LYS A 14 3.92 6.06 -2.63
C LYS A 14 3.02 6.40 -1.43
N LEU A 15 2.72 5.39 -0.62
CA LEU A 15 2.04 5.55 0.65
C LEU A 15 3.06 5.98 1.70
N SER A 16 2.66 6.87 2.61
CA SER A 16 3.42 7.12 3.83
C SER A 16 3.39 5.88 4.72
N VAL A 17 4.34 5.80 5.66
CA VAL A 17 4.42 4.70 6.63
C VAL A 17 3.11 4.51 7.40
N ALA A 18 2.41 5.61 7.74
CA ALA A 18 1.14 5.54 8.44
C ALA A 18 0.03 4.93 7.55
N GLU A 19 -0.04 5.34 6.28
CA GLU A 19 -1.02 4.83 5.32
C GLU A 19 -0.79 3.36 4.99
N GLU A 20 0.48 2.96 4.79
CA GLU A 20 0.85 1.56 4.57
C GLU A 20 0.50 0.71 5.79
N LYS A 21 0.73 1.21 7.01
CA LYS A 21 0.37 0.51 8.23
C LYS A 21 -1.15 0.25 8.32
N VAL A 22 -1.97 1.26 8.03
CA VAL A 22 -3.43 1.11 8.00
C VAL A 22 -3.86 0.06 6.98
N LEU A 23 -3.27 0.10 5.78
CA LEU A 23 -3.58 -0.88 4.73
C LEU A 23 -3.17 -2.31 5.13
N VAL A 24 -2.00 -2.49 5.72
CA VAL A 24 -1.52 -3.79 6.22
C VAL A 24 -2.41 -4.34 7.34
N GLU A 25 -2.76 -3.50 8.32
CA GLU A 25 -3.68 -3.89 9.41
C GLU A 25 -5.02 -4.35 8.86
N PHE A 26 -5.58 -3.61 7.88
CA PHE A 26 -6.83 -3.97 7.22
C PHE A 26 -6.75 -5.31 6.46
N ILE A 27 -5.65 -5.56 5.75
CA ILE A 27 -5.41 -6.83 5.04
C ILE A 27 -5.34 -8.00 6.02
N LEU A 28 -4.59 -7.83 7.11
CA LEU A 28 -4.41 -8.87 8.15
C LEU A 28 -5.72 -9.17 8.89
N GLU A 29 -6.49 -8.14 9.23
CA GLU A 29 -7.81 -8.28 9.86
C GLU A 29 -8.79 -9.00 8.94
N SER A 30 -8.81 -8.64 7.66
CA SER A 30 -9.66 -9.28 6.65
C SER A 30 -9.31 -10.75 6.48
N ALA A 31 -8.02 -11.09 6.41
CA ALA A 31 -7.56 -12.48 6.35
C ALA A 31 -7.93 -13.27 7.63
N THR A 32 -7.78 -12.65 8.80
CA THR A 32 -8.14 -13.26 10.10
C THR A 32 -9.64 -13.58 10.18
N ARG A 33 -10.47 -12.77 9.51
CA ARG A 33 -11.93 -12.98 9.40
C ARG A 33 -12.34 -13.98 8.31
N GLY A 34 -11.39 -14.60 7.61
CA GLY A 34 -11.65 -15.57 6.55
C GLY A 34 -11.86 -14.94 5.16
N PHE A 35 -11.53 -13.66 4.99
CA PHE A 35 -11.65 -12.92 3.72
C PHE A 35 -10.28 -12.38 3.28
N PRO A 36 -9.32 -13.25 2.89
CA PRO A 36 -8.03 -12.79 2.40
C PRO A 36 -8.20 -11.96 1.13
N MET A 37 -7.53 -10.81 1.08
CA MET A 37 -7.55 -9.96 -0.11
C MET A 37 -6.56 -10.46 -1.17
N ASN A 38 -6.96 -10.35 -2.44
CA ASN A 38 -6.05 -10.59 -3.55
C ASN A 38 -5.27 -9.31 -3.89
N GLN A 39 -4.19 -9.46 -4.68
CA GLN A 39 -3.31 -8.35 -5.05
C GLN A 39 -4.06 -7.19 -5.72
N LYS A 40 -5.07 -7.46 -6.54
CA LYS A 40 -5.84 -6.41 -7.23
C LYS A 40 -6.64 -5.57 -6.25
N SER A 41 -7.24 -6.19 -5.23
CA SER A 41 -7.94 -5.49 -4.16
C SER A 41 -6.97 -4.64 -3.34
N ILE A 42 -5.79 -5.17 -3.01
CA ILE A 42 -4.76 -4.45 -2.25
C ILE A 42 -4.29 -3.21 -3.01
N VAL A 43 -3.96 -3.36 -4.31
CA VAL A 43 -3.61 -2.25 -5.21
C VAL A 43 -4.74 -1.22 -5.31
N ARG A 44 -5.99 -1.67 -5.39
CA ARG A 44 -7.14 -0.77 -5.41
C ARG A 44 -7.24 0.06 -4.14
N TYR A 45 -7.16 -0.54 -2.95
CA TYR A 45 -7.23 0.19 -1.69
C TYR A 45 -6.05 1.15 -1.52
N ALA A 46 -4.84 0.76 -1.94
CA ALA A 46 -3.69 1.65 -1.98
C ALA A 46 -3.94 2.89 -2.86
N ASN A 47 -4.55 2.70 -4.02
CA ASN A 47 -4.91 3.78 -4.93
C ASN A 47 -6.02 4.69 -4.39
N GLU A 48 -7.03 4.14 -3.71
CA GLU A 48 -8.08 4.92 -3.04
C GLU A 48 -7.51 5.81 -1.93
N ILE A 49 -6.50 5.33 -1.18
CA ILE A 49 -5.78 6.13 -0.19
C ILE A 49 -5.01 7.28 -0.88
N LEU A 50 -4.29 6.98 -1.97
CA LEU A 50 -3.55 8.00 -2.73
C LEU A 50 -4.47 9.05 -3.35
N GLU A 51 -5.61 8.65 -3.89
CA GLU A 51 -6.62 9.56 -4.44
C GLU A 51 -7.19 10.48 -3.36
N GLY A 52 -7.48 9.94 -2.17
CA GLY A 52 -7.97 10.74 -1.05
C GLY A 52 -6.97 11.80 -0.57
N LYS A 53 -5.67 11.53 -0.72
CA LYS A 53 -4.57 12.43 -0.32
C LYS A 53 -4.20 13.45 -1.39
N GLU A 54 -4.02 13.01 -2.63
CA GLU A 54 -3.47 13.80 -3.73
C GLU A 54 -4.57 14.35 -4.67
N GLY A 55 -5.81 13.87 -4.52
CA GLY A 55 -6.94 14.22 -5.38
C GLY A 55 -6.94 13.45 -6.71
N PRO A 56 -7.82 13.83 -7.66
CA PRO A 56 -8.02 13.10 -8.93
C PRO A 56 -6.79 13.00 -9.85
N GLY A 57 -5.71 13.73 -9.56
CA GLY A 57 -4.45 13.72 -10.30
C GLY A 57 -3.36 12.81 -9.71
N TYR A 58 -3.70 11.99 -8.72
CA TYR A 58 -2.74 11.10 -8.05
C TYR A 58 -2.05 10.13 -9.02
N THR A 59 -0.84 9.70 -8.66
CA THR A 59 -0.13 8.68 -9.47
C THR A 59 -0.36 7.27 -8.91
N PRO A 60 -1.15 6.41 -9.56
CA PRO A 60 -1.52 5.10 -9.01
C PRO A 60 -0.33 4.16 -8.83
N VAL A 61 -0.40 3.26 -7.85
CA VAL A 61 0.55 2.17 -7.68
C VAL A 61 0.48 1.22 -8.87
N GLY A 62 1.62 0.64 -9.25
CA GLY A 62 1.72 -0.26 -10.40
C GLY A 62 1.13 -1.63 -10.13
N HIS A 63 0.89 -2.41 -11.18
CA HIS A 63 0.38 -3.79 -11.06
C HIS A 63 1.32 -4.74 -10.30
N ASN A 64 2.63 -4.47 -10.31
CA ASN A 64 3.65 -5.24 -9.59
C ASN A 64 4.05 -4.62 -8.24
N TRP A 65 3.26 -3.65 -7.76
CA TRP A 65 3.38 -3.12 -6.41
C TRP A 65 2.91 -4.15 -5.41
#